data_AF-A0A8T4PJI0-F1
#
_entry.id   AF-A0A8T4PJI0-F1
#
_cell.length_a   1.000
_cell.length_b   1.000
_cell.length_c   1.000
_cell.angle_alpha   90.00
_cell.angle_beta   90.00
_cell.angle_gamma   90.00
#
_symmetry.space_group_name_H-M   'P 1'
#
loop_
_entity.id
_entity.type
_entity.pdbx_description
1 polymer ?
#
loop_
_entity_poly.entity_id
_entity_poly.type
_entity_poly.pdbx_seq_one_letter_code
_entity_poly.pdbx_strand_id
1 'polypeptide(L)'
;MRKMNGMHWKYKKEKSIKNKKPILYAFFSSIFKFNLAIAILIILLAIIVAAGDVIVQNGRIDIDSKLVVDAVGNVGIGTINPRSKLSVAGDVEITNTINGIVLKSDNGICWRIKVTNTGDLFTNGIGCP
;
A
#
# COMPACT_ATOMS: atom_id res chain seq x y z
N MET A 1 16.97 -58.53 64.96
CA MET A 1 16.16 -57.50 64.28
C MET A 1 16.69 -56.11 64.64
N ARG A 2 17.22 -55.35 63.68
CA ARG A 2 17.23 -53.86 63.66
C ARG A 2 17.36 -53.43 62.20
N LYS A 3 16.27 -52.87 61.68
CA LYS A 3 16.14 -52.36 60.30
C LYS A 3 16.67 -50.93 60.22
N MET A 4 16.91 -50.54 58.97
CA MET A 4 16.90 -49.18 58.39
C MET A 4 18.25 -48.48 58.32
N ASN A 5 18.78 -48.35 57.09
CA ASN A 5 19.54 -47.18 56.61
C ASN A 5 19.56 -47.11 55.06
N GLY A 6 18.40 -47.33 54.44
CA GLY A 6 18.23 -47.31 52.97
C GLY A 6 17.58 -46.05 52.38
N MET A 7 17.36 -44.99 53.16
CA MET A 7 16.52 -43.86 52.73
C MET A 7 17.25 -42.58 52.32
N HIS A 8 18.58 -42.48 52.50
CA HIS A 8 19.28 -41.22 52.24
C HIS A 8 19.60 -40.94 50.74
N TRP A 9 19.59 -41.95 49.88
CA TRP A 9 19.96 -41.80 48.46
C TRP A 9 18.78 -41.54 47.52
N LYS A 10 17.53 -41.79 47.96
CA LYS A 10 16.34 -41.58 47.11
C LYS A 10 15.97 -40.10 46.95
N TYR A 11 16.10 -39.31 48.01
CA TYR A 11 15.73 -37.88 47.99
C TYR A 11 16.57 -37.05 47.02
N LYS A 12 17.85 -37.40 46.85
CA LYS A 12 18.79 -36.65 45.98
C LYS A 12 18.59 -36.95 44.48
N LYS A 13 18.17 -38.17 44.13
CA LYS A 13 17.85 -38.53 42.72
C LYS A 13 16.58 -37.85 42.23
N GLU A 14 15.59 -37.68 43.10
CA GLU A 14 14.27 -37.17 42.71
C GLU A 14 14.26 -35.65 42.47
N LYS A 15 15.05 -34.87 43.24
CA LYS A 15 15.21 -33.43 43.02
C LYS A 15 16.00 -33.08 41.75
N SER A 16 16.90 -33.96 41.30
CA SER A 16 17.72 -33.71 40.10
C SER A 16 16.95 -33.86 38.78
N ILE A 17 15.79 -34.53 38.78
CA ILE A 17 14.97 -34.74 37.59
C ILE A 17 13.97 -33.58 37.42
N LYS A 18 13.51 -32.97 38.52
CA LYS A 18 12.48 -31.91 38.50
C LYS A 18 12.97 -30.55 37.99
N ASN A 19 14.27 -30.28 37.98
CA ASN A 19 14.83 -28.97 37.60
C ASN A 19 15.57 -28.94 36.26
N LYS A 20 15.74 -30.11 35.61
CA LYS A 20 16.08 -30.15 34.19
C LYS A 20 14.75 -30.06 33.48
N LYS A 21 14.26 -28.84 33.21
CA LYS A 21 13.14 -28.74 32.29
C LYS A 21 13.55 -29.56 31.04
N PRO A 22 12.69 -30.49 30.57
CA PRO A 22 13.11 -31.62 29.72
C PRO A 22 13.44 -31.16 28.30
N ILE A 23 14.72 -31.12 27.90
CA ILE A 23 15.27 -30.71 26.57
C ILE A 23 14.24 -30.57 25.40
N LEU A 24 13.34 -31.54 25.23
CA LEU A 24 12.11 -31.50 24.45
C LEU A 24 11.27 -30.18 24.50
N TYR A 25 10.96 -29.55 25.66
CA TYR A 25 10.22 -28.25 25.69
C TYR A 25 11.09 -27.09 25.18
N ALA A 26 12.42 -27.16 25.32
CA ALA A 26 13.32 -26.17 24.77
C ALA A 26 13.35 -26.26 23.24
N PHE A 27 13.33 -27.50 22.72
CA PHE A 27 13.19 -27.75 21.28
C PHE A 27 11.83 -27.30 20.72
N PHE A 28 10.72 -27.66 21.37
CA PHE A 28 9.39 -27.23 20.93
C PHE A 28 9.16 -25.72 21.04
N SER A 29 9.69 -25.09 22.10
CA SER A 29 9.67 -23.63 22.25
C SER A 29 10.47 -22.93 21.14
N SER A 30 11.60 -23.50 20.72
CA SER A 30 12.43 -22.93 19.66
C SER A 30 11.74 -23.06 18.30
N ILE A 31 11.13 -24.21 18.04
CA ILE A 31 10.36 -24.46 16.80
C ILE A 31 9.17 -23.51 16.71
N PHE A 32 8.41 -23.31 17.80
CA PHE A 32 7.27 -22.38 17.80
C PHE A 32 7.70 -20.92 17.55
N LYS A 33 8.82 -20.48 18.14
CA LYS A 33 9.39 -19.16 17.91
C LYS A 33 9.90 -18.97 16.48
N PHE A 34 10.49 -20.02 15.90
CA PHE A 34 10.94 -19.99 14.50
C PHE A 34 9.75 -19.92 13.54
N ASN A 35 8.69 -20.71 13.78
CA ASN A 35 7.46 -20.65 12.98
C ASN A 35 6.74 -19.30 13.12
N LEU A 36 6.69 -18.73 14.33
CA LEU A 36 6.12 -17.40 14.57
C LEU A 36 6.96 -16.30 13.91
N ALA A 37 8.29 -16.39 13.98
CA ALA A 37 9.20 -15.44 13.34
C ALA A 37 9.11 -15.52 11.80
N ILE A 38 9.00 -16.73 11.24
CA ILE A 38 8.77 -16.94 9.80
C ILE A 38 7.40 -16.41 9.41
N ALA A 39 6.34 -16.65 10.19
CA ALA A 39 5.01 -16.11 9.93
C ALA A 39 5.00 -14.57 9.97
N ILE A 40 5.66 -13.97 10.96
CA ILE A 40 5.81 -12.50 11.06
C ILE A 40 6.65 -11.96 9.91
N LEU A 41 7.74 -12.64 9.51
CA LEU A 41 8.56 -12.25 8.36
C LEU A 41 7.76 -12.34 7.06
N ILE A 42 6.96 -13.40 6.87
CA ILE A 42 6.06 -13.54 5.72
C ILE A 42 4.98 -12.45 5.73
N ILE A 43 4.40 -12.13 6.89
CA ILE A 43 3.39 -11.07 7.03
C ILE A 43 4.00 -9.68 6.80
N LEU A 44 5.23 -9.43 7.26
CA LEU A 44 5.98 -8.19 7.02
C LEU A 44 6.42 -8.05 5.56
N LEU A 45 6.66 -9.16 4.87
CA LEU A 45 6.98 -9.20 3.44
C LEU A 45 5.72 -9.23 2.54
N ALA A 46 4.53 -9.56 3.08
CA ALA A 46 3.27 -9.66 2.34
C ALA A 46 2.46 -8.35 2.28
N ILE A 47 2.95 -7.27 2.89
CA ILE A 47 2.48 -5.89 2.68
C ILE A 47 3.43 -5.29 1.63
N ILE A 48 3.21 -5.28 0.32
CA ILE A 48 2.01 -5.09 -0.50
C ILE A 48 2.12 -5.92 -1.78
N VAL A 49 1.01 -6.63 -2.05
CA VAL A 49 0.36 -6.94 -3.34
C VAL A 49 1.32 -7.08 -4.54
N ALA A 50 1.47 -8.32 -5.01
CA ALA A 50 1.98 -8.60 -6.36
C ALA A 50 1.30 -7.61 -7.31
N ALA A 51 2.08 -6.77 -7.99
CA ALA A 51 1.55 -5.93 -9.05
C ALA A 51 0.71 -6.86 -9.94
N GLY A 52 -0.62 -6.75 -9.83
CA GLY A 52 -1.51 -7.38 -10.78
C GLY A 52 -1.12 -6.77 -12.11
N ASP A 53 -0.64 -7.62 -13.01
CA ASP A 53 0.06 -7.22 -14.21
C ASP A 53 -0.64 -6.05 -14.90
N VAL A 54 0.11 -4.98 -15.12
CA VAL A 54 -0.34 -3.93 -16.03
C VAL A 54 -0.07 -4.42 -17.44
N ILE A 55 -1.05 -5.12 -18.02
CA ILE A 55 -0.92 -5.68 -19.36
C ILE A 55 -1.28 -4.62 -20.39
N VAL A 56 -0.31 -4.30 -21.24
CA VAL A 56 -0.52 -3.58 -22.48
C VAL A 56 -0.72 -4.54 -23.61
N GLN A 57 -1.82 -4.40 -24.34
CA GLN A 57 -1.91 -4.94 -25.70
C GLN A 57 -2.48 -3.87 -26.63
N ASN A 58 -1.77 -3.58 -27.72
CA ASN A 58 -2.13 -2.66 -28.82
C ASN A 58 -2.28 -1.16 -28.48
N GLY A 59 -1.54 -0.61 -27.51
CA GLY A 59 -1.49 0.87 -27.37
C GLY A 59 -0.84 1.54 -26.15
N ARG A 60 -0.34 0.77 -25.18
CA ARG A 60 0.54 1.16 -24.05
C ARG A 60 -0.08 1.70 -22.74
N ILE A 61 0.19 0.92 -21.69
CA ILE A 61 0.21 1.23 -20.27
C ILE A 61 1.66 1.04 -19.78
N ASP A 62 2.30 2.11 -19.34
CA ASP A 62 3.68 2.10 -18.86
C ASP A 62 3.70 2.79 -17.50
N ILE A 63 3.69 2.02 -16.42
CA ILE A 63 3.67 2.55 -15.06
C ILE A 63 5.09 2.67 -14.55
N ASP A 64 5.74 3.73 -15.02
CA ASP A 64 6.80 4.41 -14.29
C ASP A 64 6.31 5.84 -14.06
N SER A 65 5.91 6.16 -12.83
CA SER A 65 5.63 7.50 -12.27
C SER A 65 4.81 8.54 -13.09
N LYS A 66 4.28 8.18 -14.27
CA LYS A 66 3.63 9.06 -15.24
C LYS A 66 2.16 9.32 -14.95
N LEU A 67 1.45 8.35 -14.37
CA LEU A 67 0.05 8.50 -13.96
C LEU A 67 -0.08 7.96 -12.54
N VAL A 68 -0.53 8.81 -11.63
CA VAL A 68 -0.75 8.47 -10.22
C VAL A 68 -2.20 8.76 -9.87
N VAL A 69 -2.84 7.83 -9.18
CA VAL A 69 -4.09 8.07 -8.46
C VAL A 69 -3.81 7.81 -7.00
N ASP A 70 -3.85 8.85 -6.16
CA ASP A 70 -3.52 8.71 -4.74
C ASP A 70 -4.70 8.15 -3.91
N ALA A 71 -4.44 7.82 -2.64
CA ALA A 71 -5.43 7.23 -1.74
C ALA A 71 -6.63 8.15 -1.45
N VAL A 72 -6.53 9.45 -1.73
CA VAL A 72 -7.61 10.43 -1.57
C VAL A 72 -8.27 10.80 -2.90
N GLY A 73 -7.93 10.09 -3.98
CA GLY A 73 -8.52 10.22 -5.31
C GLY A 73 -8.04 11.44 -6.09
N ASN A 74 -6.83 11.93 -5.86
CA ASN A 74 -6.19 12.91 -6.74
C ASN A 74 -5.46 12.20 -7.88
N VAL A 75 -5.53 12.77 -9.07
CA VAL A 75 -4.85 12.28 -10.27
C VAL A 75 -3.62 13.14 -10.56
N GLY A 76 -2.44 12.54 -10.55
CA GLY A 76 -1.17 13.13 -10.97
C GLY A 76 -0.76 12.65 -12.36
N ILE A 77 -0.42 13.56 -13.27
CA ILE A 77 0.20 13.24 -14.56
C ILE A 77 1.62 13.83 -14.55
N GLY A 78 2.64 12.98 -14.66
CA GLY A 78 4.05 13.37 -14.51
C GLY A 78 4.48 13.77 -13.09
N THR A 79 3.64 13.54 -12.08
CA THR A 79 3.94 13.82 -10.66
C THR A 79 3.36 12.76 -9.75
N ILE A 80 4.13 12.39 -8.72
CA ILE A 80 3.72 11.44 -7.67
C ILE A 80 3.08 12.11 -6.45
N ASN A 81 3.16 13.45 -6.36
CA ASN A 81 2.65 14.24 -5.24
C ASN A 81 1.61 15.26 -5.75
N PRO A 82 0.43 14.84 -6.20
CA PRO A 82 -0.61 15.75 -6.66
C PRO A 82 -1.08 16.67 -5.52
N ARG A 83 -1.22 17.97 -5.80
CA ARG A 83 -1.67 18.98 -4.82
C ARG A 83 -3.16 19.35 -4.95
N SER A 84 -3.83 18.78 -5.94
CA SER A 84 -5.22 19.02 -6.31
C SER A 84 -5.80 17.77 -6.97
N LYS A 85 -7.13 17.73 -7.14
CA LYS A 85 -7.83 16.58 -7.73
C LYS A 85 -7.29 16.15 -9.09
N LEU A 86 -6.80 17.11 -9.88
CA LEU A 86 -5.98 16.87 -11.05
C LEU A 86 -4.73 17.75 -10.94
N SER A 87 -3.55 17.15 -11.13
CA SER A 87 -2.25 17.83 -11.13
C SER A 87 -1.40 17.33 -12.29
N VAL A 88 -0.98 18.22 -13.19
CA VAL A 88 -0.14 17.89 -14.35
C VAL A 88 1.20 18.58 -14.20
N ALA A 89 2.29 17.82 -14.23
CA ALA A 89 3.65 18.35 -14.32
C ALA A 89 4.04 18.46 -15.80
N GLY A 90 3.54 19.50 -16.47
CA GLY A 90 3.73 19.74 -17.90
C GLY A 90 2.55 20.48 -18.52
N ASP A 91 2.52 20.53 -19.85
CA ASP A 91 1.47 21.19 -20.62
C ASP A 91 0.22 20.32 -20.79
N VAL A 92 -0.93 20.96 -20.96
CA VAL A 92 -2.21 20.31 -21.30
C VAL A 92 -2.62 20.75 -22.70
N GLU A 93 -2.57 19.81 -23.65
CA GLU A 93 -3.02 20.06 -25.02
C GLU A 93 -4.51 19.73 -25.19
N ILE A 94 -5.28 20.67 -25.74
CA ILE A 94 -6.69 20.48 -26.13
C ILE A 94 -6.76 20.65 -27.65
N THR A 95 -6.83 19.54 -28.37
CA THR A 95 -6.72 19.52 -29.85
C THR A 95 -8.02 19.85 -30.57
N ASN A 96 -9.18 19.66 -29.93
CA ASN A 96 -10.48 19.96 -30.51
C ASN A 96 -10.90 21.39 -30.16
N THR A 97 -11.07 22.25 -31.18
CA THR A 97 -11.44 23.67 -31.05
C THR A 97 -12.85 23.93 -30.51
N ILE A 98 -13.69 22.89 -30.45
CA ILE A 98 -15.01 22.93 -29.80
C ILE A 98 -14.86 22.74 -28.29
N ASN A 99 -13.84 22.00 -27.86
CA ASN A 99 -13.56 21.68 -26.46
C ASN A 99 -12.75 22.80 -25.79
N GLY A 100 -12.66 22.71 -24.47
CA GLY A 100 -12.00 23.70 -23.63
C GLY A 100 -12.15 23.35 -22.15
N ILE A 101 -11.74 24.26 -21.29
CA ILE A 101 -11.88 24.10 -19.84
C ILE A 101 -13.27 24.62 -19.45
N VAL A 102 -14.08 23.78 -18.80
CA VAL A 102 -15.39 24.18 -18.27
C VAL A 102 -15.24 24.57 -16.81
N LEU A 103 -15.55 25.82 -16.49
CA LEU A 103 -15.56 26.34 -15.12
C LEU A 103 -16.98 26.72 -14.72
N LYS A 104 -17.40 26.34 -13.52
CA LYS A 104 -18.69 26.74 -12.96
C LYS A 104 -18.50 28.00 -12.12
N SER A 105 -19.30 29.03 -12.39
CA SER A 105 -19.36 30.26 -11.60
C SER A 105 -20.29 30.12 -10.40
N ASP A 106 -20.17 31.05 -9.44
CA ASP A 106 -20.94 31.10 -8.20
C ASP A 106 -22.46 31.21 -8.41
N ASN A 107 -22.88 31.89 -9.47
CA ASN A 107 -24.28 31.98 -9.90
C ASN A 107 -24.83 30.67 -10.53
N GLY A 108 -24.00 29.62 -10.61
CA GLY A 108 -24.38 28.30 -11.12
C GLY A 108 -24.20 28.11 -12.63
N ILE A 109 -23.82 29.14 -13.38
CA ILE A 109 -23.59 29.05 -14.83
C ILE A 109 -22.22 28.42 -15.10
N CYS A 110 -22.15 27.52 -16.07
CA CYS A 110 -20.92 26.94 -16.57
C CYS A 110 -20.40 27.73 -17.78
N TRP A 111 -19.10 27.98 -17.80
CA TRP A 111 -18.40 28.71 -18.85
C TRP A 111 -17.33 27.81 -19.45
N ARG A 112 -17.32 27.69 -20.78
CA ARG A 112 -16.22 27.05 -21.49
C ARG A 112 -15.21 28.09 -21.91
N ILE A 113 -13.97 27.95 -21.45
CA ILE A 113 -12.81 28.74 -21.86
C ILE A 113 -12.18 28.07 -23.08
N LYS A 114 -11.96 28.84 -24.14
CA LYS A 114 -11.27 28.45 -25.37
C LYS A 114 -10.30 29.55 -25.80
N VAL A 115 -9.49 29.26 -26.81
CA VAL A 115 -8.60 30.24 -27.47
C VAL A 115 -9.12 30.53 -28.88
N THR A 116 -9.15 31.80 -29.28
CA THR A 116 -9.55 32.24 -30.63
C THR A 116 -8.40 32.11 -31.63
N ASN A 117 -8.66 32.36 -32.92
CA ASN A 117 -7.63 32.40 -33.96
C ASN A 117 -6.61 33.55 -33.79
N THR A 118 -6.93 34.54 -32.97
CA THR A 118 -6.03 35.66 -32.60
C THR A 118 -5.27 35.40 -31.30
N GLY A 119 -5.49 34.25 -30.64
CA GLY A 119 -4.84 33.91 -29.38
C GLY A 119 -5.54 34.45 -28.14
N ASP A 120 -6.69 35.11 -28.31
CA ASP A 120 -7.46 35.65 -27.19
C ASP A 120 -8.22 34.55 -26.45
N LEU A 121 -8.37 34.71 -25.14
CA LEU A 121 -9.25 33.85 -24.36
C LEU A 121 -10.70 34.22 -24.64
N PHE A 122 -11.52 33.22 -24.99
CA PHE A 122 -12.94 33.37 -25.22
C PHE A 122 -13.72 32.47 -24.26
N THR A 123 -14.72 33.06 -23.60
CA THR A 123 -15.62 32.35 -22.69
C THR A 123 -17.03 32.29 -23.26
N ASN A 124 -17.61 31.10 -23.33
CA ASN A 124 -19.01 30.91 -23.73
C ASN A 124 -19.83 30.27 -22.63
N GLY A 125 -20.97 30.86 -22.30
CA GLY A 125 -21.93 30.28 -21.37
C GLY A 125 -22.53 29.00 -21.95
N ILE A 126 -22.58 27.94 -21.14
CA ILE A 126 -23.11 26.63 -21.51
C ILE A 126 -23.97 26.05 -20.38
N GLY A 127 -24.81 25.07 -20.71
CA GLY A 127 -25.38 24.18 -19.70
C GLY A 127 -24.26 23.39 -19.02
N CYS A 128 -24.34 23.23 -17.69
CA CYS A 128 -23.39 22.40 -16.97
C CYS A 128 -23.53 20.93 -17.40
N PRO A 129 -22.41 20.23 -17.66
CA PRO A 129 -22.41 18.81 -17.98
C PRO A 129 -22.83 17.94 -16.78
#